data_AF-A0A1Q5D070-F1
#
_entry.id   AF-A0A1Q5D070-F1
#
_cell.length_a   1.000
_cell.length_b   1.000
_cell.length_c   1.000
_cell.angle_alpha   90.00
_cell.angle_beta   90.00
_cell.angle_gamma   90.00
#
_symmetry.space_group_name_H-M   'P 1'
#
loop_
_entity.id
_entity.type
_entity.pdbx_description
1 polymer ?
#
loop_
_entity_poly.entity_id
_entity_poly.type
_entity_poly.pdbx_seq_one_letter_code
_entity_poly.pdbx_strand_id
1 'polypeptide(L)'
;MCSSASVVRPVGLSGAGDPSGEVLREIPLPPYVTGEDAQFAARAVVVHAPQRWSGGTICRSEASPHPCRLHRWGRRVLVLHGLPPAEIDALIERGDPNAEPRPHRPGA
;
A
#
# COMPACT_ATOMS: atom_id res chain seq x y z
N MET A 1 21.19 -51.97 32.63
CA MET A 1 19.92 -51.38 32.17
C MET A 1 20.29 -50.13 31.38
N CYS A 2 20.21 -50.17 30.06
CA CYS A 2 20.81 -49.17 29.17
C CYS A 2 19.86 -48.00 28.85
N SER A 3 20.45 -46.80 28.85
CA SER A 3 20.22 -45.62 28.02
C SER A 3 18.84 -44.99 27.87
N SER A 4 18.72 -43.76 28.38
CA SER A 4 17.74 -42.76 27.94
C SER A 4 18.01 -42.32 26.50
N ALA A 5 16.95 -42.26 25.68
CA ALA A 5 16.99 -41.81 24.30
C ALA A 5 16.18 -40.52 24.08
N SER A 6 16.73 -39.71 23.17
CA SER A 6 16.40 -38.40 22.59
C SER A 6 14.97 -37.82 22.58
N VAL A 7 14.97 -36.48 22.62
CA VAL A 7 13.96 -35.49 22.19
C VAL A 7 13.57 -35.65 20.71
N VAL A 8 12.27 -35.56 20.31
CA VAL A 8 11.57 -34.44 19.59
C VAL A 8 10.11 -34.82 19.14
N ARG A 9 9.18 -33.84 19.35
CA ARG A 9 7.93 -33.38 18.63
C ARG A 9 6.96 -34.37 17.94
N PRO A 10 5.61 -34.16 17.95
CA PRO A 10 4.89 -33.05 17.26
C PRO A 10 3.69 -32.49 18.06
N VAL A 11 3.21 -31.27 17.83
CA VAL A 11 2.18 -30.95 16.84
C VAL A 11 2.19 -29.44 16.59
N GLY A 12 2.45 -29.06 15.35
CA GLY A 12 2.03 -27.76 14.82
C GLY A 12 0.68 -27.95 14.14
N LEU A 13 -0.36 -27.38 14.73
CA LEU A 13 -1.65 -27.06 14.11
C LEU A 13 -1.92 -25.61 14.48
N SER A 14 -2.40 -24.71 13.65
CA SER A 14 -2.66 -24.69 12.22
C SER A 14 -2.74 -23.21 11.89
N GLY A 15 -1.99 -22.83 10.88
CA GLY A 15 -1.99 -21.49 10.30
C GLY A 15 -1.27 -21.64 8.99
N ALA A 16 -1.84 -22.48 8.12
CA ALA A 16 -1.45 -22.55 6.73
C ALA A 16 -1.72 -21.16 6.12
N GLY A 17 -0.75 -20.28 6.26
CA GLY A 17 -0.55 -19.22 5.30
C GLY A 17 -0.26 -19.94 3.99
N ASP A 18 -1.24 -19.95 3.11
CA ASP A 18 -1.03 -20.39 1.75
C ASP A 18 0.22 -19.68 1.19
N PRO A 19 1.16 -20.42 0.56
CA PRO A 19 2.48 -19.96 0.14
C PRO A 19 2.43 -19.06 -1.11
N SER A 20 1.40 -18.23 -1.24
CA SER A 20 1.40 -17.06 -2.13
C SER A 20 2.23 -15.92 -1.52
N GLY A 21 3.38 -16.27 -0.93
CA GLY A 21 4.46 -15.36 -0.57
C GLY A 21 5.29 -15.02 -1.81
N GLU A 22 4.65 -14.87 -2.98
CA GLU A 22 5.24 -14.06 -4.01
C GLU A 22 5.37 -12.69 -3.38
N VAL A 23 6.62 -12.31 -3.06
CA VAL A 23 6.94 -10.95 -2.64
C VAL A 23 6.51 -10.08 -3.79
N LEU A 24 5.25 -9.62 -3.74
CA LEU A 24 4.61 -8.80 -4.75
C LEU A 24 5.46 -7.56 -4.85
N ARG A 25 6.36 -7.56 -5.83
CA ARG A 25 7.37 -6.52 -6.00
C ARG A 25 6.65 -5.19 -6.12
N GLU A 26 7.31 -4.14 -5.63
CA GLU A 26 6.89 -2.76 -5.81
C GLU A 26 6.49 -2.52 -7.27
N ILE A 27 5.39 -1.80 -7.48
CA ILE A 27 4.95 -1.45 -8.83
C ILE A 27 6.00 -0.49 -9.41
N PRO A 28 6.57 -0.78 -10.59
CA PRO A 28 7.55 0.10 -11.20
C PRO A 28 6.95 1.47 -11.48
N LEU A 29 7.78 2.51 -11.37
CA LEU A 29 7.38 3.85 -11.75
C LEU A 29 7.51 4.00 -13.28
N PRO A 30 6.58 4.70 -13.94
CA PRO A 30 6.74 5.01 -15.35
C PRO A 30 7.97 5.91 -15.55
N PRO A 31 8.65 5.83 -16.71
CA PRO A 31 9.84 6.63 -17.00
C PRO A 31 9.55 8.14 -17.04
N TYR A 32 8.29 8.51 -17.28
CA TYR A 32 7.75 9.86 -17.20
C TYR A 32 6.32 9.76 -16.67
N VAL A 33 5.92 10.68 -15.80
CA VAL A 33 4.56 10.73 -15.26
C VAL A 33 3.67 11.57 -16.16
N THR A 34 2.60 10.99 -16.66
CA THR A 34 1.57 11.67 -17.45
C THR A 34 0.40 12.13 -16.57
N GLY A 35 -0.49 12.95 -17.14
CA GLY A 35 -1.74 13.31 -16.46
C GLY A 35 -2.65 12.10 -16.19
N GLU A 36 -2.62 11.08 -17.06
CA GLU A 36 -3.38 9.84 -16.87
C GLU A 36 -2.78 9.02 -15.71
N ASP A 37 -1.45 8.90 -15.64
CA ASP A 37 -0.78 8.24 -14.51
C ASP A 37 -1.14 8.92 -13.19
N ALA A 38 -1.21 10.25 -13.18
CA ALA A 38 -1.62 11.01 -12.01
C ALA A 38 -3.07 10.69 -11.59
N GLN A 39 -4.00 10.54 -12.53
CA GLN A 39 -5.38 10.14 -12.23
C GLN A 39 -5.45 8.74 -11.63
N PHE A 40 -4.70 7.78 -12.17
CA PHE A 40 -4.62 6.44 -11.58
C PHE A 40 -3.97 6.46 -10.19
N ALA A 41 -2.94 7.28 -10.00
CA ALA A 41 -2.28 7.46 -8.71
C ALA A 41 -3.21 8.10 -7.66
N ALA A 42 -4.05 9.05 -8.06
CA ALA A 42 -5.09 9.65 -7.22
C ALA A 42 -6.08 8.61 -6.71
N ARG A 43 -6.61 7.80 -7.65
CA ARG A 43 -7.50 6.68 -7.32
C ARG A 43 -6.80 5.69 -6.39
N ALA A 44 -5.54 5.37 -6.65
CA ALA A 44 -4.78 4.44 -5.82
C ALA A 44 -4.65 4.93 -4.36
N VAL A 45 -4.29 6.19 -4.12
CA VAL A 45 -4.12 6.69 -2.74
C VAL A 45 -5.47 6.82 -2.01
N VAL A 46 -6.53 7.20 -2.71
CA VAL A 46 -7.88 7.37 -2.14
C VAL A 46 -8.54 6.02 -1.86
N VAL A 47 -8.58 5.11 -2.82
CA VAL A 47 -9.22 3.79 -2.65
C VAL A 47 -8.49 2.97 -1.59
N HIS A 48 -7.15 3.04 -1.59
CA HIS A 48 -6.29 2.34 -0.64
C HIS A 48 -5.92 3.19 0.59
N ALA A 49 -6.81 4.10 1.00
CA ALA A 49 -6.66 4.89 2.21
C ALA A 49 -6.51 4.01 3.46
N PRO A 50 -5.81 4.52 4.51
CA PRO A 50 -5.71 3.83 5.78
C PRO A 50 -7.07 3.71 6.48
N GLN A 51 -7.34 2.54 7.06
CA GLN A 51 -8.48 2.27 7.92
C GLN A 51 -8.00 1.65 9.24
N ARG A 52 -8.55 2.09 10.38
CA ARG A 52 -8.25 1.52 11.69
C ARG A 52 -8.99 0.19 11.86
N TRP A 53 -8.27 -0.80 12.38
CA TRP A 53 -8.78 -2.11 12.78
C TRP A 53 -8.23 -2.47 14.17
N SER A 54 -8.84 -3.44 14.86
CA SER A 54 -8.49 -3.85 16.23
C SER A 54 -7.04 -4.33 16.44
N GLY A 55 -6.23 -4.41 15.38
CA GLY A 55 -4.82 -4.81 15.41
C GLY A 55 -3.87 -3.87 14.64
N GLY A 56 -4.32 -2.68 14.23
CA GLY A 56 -3.49 -1.70 13.53
C GLY A 56 -4.18 -1.01 12.36
N THR A 57 -3.39 -0.42 11.47
CA THR A 57 -3.89 0.27 10.27
C THR A 57 -3.79 -0.65 9.06
N ILE A 58 -4.92 -0.89 8.41
CA ILE A 58 -5.02 -1.70 7.20
C ILE A 58 -5.44 -0.83 6.00
N CYS A 59 -5.15 -1.30 4.80
CA CYS A 59 -5.69 -0.74 3.57
C CYS A 59 -7.19 -1.02 3.52
N ARG A 60 -8.01 0.01 3.35
CA ARG A 60 -9.47 -0.11 3.25
C ARG A 60 -9.92 -1.08 2.15
N SER A 61 -9.24 -1.10 1.00
CA SER A 61 -9.66 -1.88 -0.17
C SER A 61 -9.11 -3.30 -0.22
N GLU A 62 -7.94 -3.56 0.35
CA GLU A 62 -7.25 -4.86 0.24
C GLU A 62 -7.17 -5.61 1.58
N ALA A 63 -7.52 -4.97 2.70
CA ALA A 63 -7.30 -5.47 4.06
C ALA A 63 -5.83 -5.87 4.38
N SER A 64 -4.87 -5.50 3.53
CA SER A 64 -3.44 -5.67 3.74
C SER A 64 -2.88 -4.61 4.70
N PRO A 65 -1.72 -4.83 5.35
CA PRO A 65 -1.09 -3.81 6.19
C PRO A 65 -0.89 -2.49 5.41
N HIS A 66 -1.30 -1.37 5.99
CA HIS A 66 -1.13 -0.07 5.38
C HIS A 66 0.24 0.54 5.71
N PRO A 67 0.93 1.18 4.74
CA PRO A 67 0.51 1.42 3.37
C PRO A 67 0.64 0.18 2.49
N CYS A 68 -0.38 -0.16 1.69
CA CYS A 68 -0.29 -1.26 0.73
C CYS A 68 0.48 -0.82 -0.53
N ARG A 69 0.78 -1.76 -1.42
CA ARG A 69 1.61 -1.52 -2.60
C ARG A 69 1.03 -0.44 -3.53
N LEU A 70 -0.26 -0.48 -3.81
CA LEU A 70 -0.92 0.52 -4.66
C LEU A 70 -0.89 1.91 -4.02
N HIS A 71 -1.09 2.00 -2.70
CA HIS A 71 -0.98 3.26 -1.98
C HIS A 71 0.45 3.84 -2.08
N ARG A 72 1.49 3.01 -1.89
CA ARG A 72 2.90 3.44 -2.01
C ARG A 72 3.26 3.86 -3.41
N TRP A 73 2.76 3.17 -4.43
CA TRP A 73 2.94 3.55 -5.83
C TRP A 73 2.27 4.90 -6.13
N GLY A 74 0.99 5.06 -5.76
CA GLY A 74 0.23 6.28 -6.00
C GLY A 74 0.89 7.51 -5.37
N ARG A 75 1.34 7.41 -4.11
CA ARG A 75 2.07 8.52 -3.46
C ARG A 75 3.33 8.93 -4.22
N ARG A 76 4.12 7.96 -4.70
CA ARG A 76 5.35 8.26 -5.47
C ARG A 76 5.05 8.91 -6.81
N VAL A 77 4.05 8.42 -7.54
CA VAL A 77 3.64 9.00 -8.83
C VAL A 77 3.13 10.43 -8.64
N LEU A 78 2.31 10.70 -7.61
CA LEU A 78 1.81 12.06 -7.34
C LEU A 78 2.92 13.03 -6.94
N VAL A 79 3.91 12.58 -6.16
CA VAL A 79 5.09 13.40 -5.85
C VAL A 79 5.89 13.71 -7.12
N LEU A 80 6.10 12.72 -7.99
CA LEU A 80 6.78 12.93 -9.28
C LEU A 80 5.98 13.81 -10.24
N HIS A 81 4.64 13.78 -10.17
CA HIS A 81 3.75 14.71 -10.88
C HIS A 81 3.83 16.15 -10.35
N GLY A 82 4.47 16.36 -9.20
CA GLY A 82 4.65 17.68 -8.59
C GLY A 82 3.58 18.06 -7.58
N LEU A 83 2.82 17.09 -7.03
CA LEU A 83 1.95 17.37 -5.89
C LEU A 83 2.76 17.35 -4.58
N PRO A 84 2.62 18.37 -3.72
CA PRO A 84 3.22 18.33 -2.41
C PRO A 84 2.54 17.28 -1.51
N PRO A 85 3.26 16.68 -0.55
CA PRO A 85 2.70 15.67 0.35
C PRO A 85 1.41 16.10 1.05
N ALA A 86 1.31 17.36 1.46
CA ALA A 86 0.11 17.90 2.10
C ALA A 86 -1.13 17.88 1.19
N GLU A 87 -0.98 18.14 -0.11
CA GLU A 87 -2.10 18.04 -1.06
C GLU A 87 -2.50 16.58 -1.32
N ILE A 88 -1.54 15.66 -1.29
CA ILE A 88 -1.81 14.21 -1.38
C ILE A 88 -2.61 13.77 -0.14
N ASP A 89 -2.23 14.22 1.04
CA ASP A 89 -2.94 13.92 2.28
C ASP A 89 -4.36 14.51 2.27
N ALA A 90 -4.52 15.76 1.83
CA ALA A 90 -5.82 16.39 1.65
C ALA A 90 -6.70 15.67 0.60
N LEU A 91 -6.10 15.11 -0.46
CA LEU A 91 -6.81 14.27 -1.44
C LEU A 91 -7.33 12.98 -0.79
N ILE A 92 -6.50 12.31 0.02
CA ILE A 92 -6.88 11.09 0.75
C ILE A 92 -8.01 11.39 1.74
N GLU A 93 -7.91 12.49 2.49
CA GLU A 93 -8.93 12.93 3.45
C GLU A 93 -10.25 13.29 2.77
N ARG A 94 -10.20 13.99 1.63
CA ARG A 94 -11.39 14.31 0.82
C ARG A 94 -12.09 13.05 0.31
N GLY A 95 -11.33 12.00 -0.01
CA GLY A 95 -11.88 10.69 -0.36
C GLY A 95 -12.50 10.61 -1.76
N ASP A 96 -12.25 11.57 -2.65
CA ASP A 96 -12.73 11.56 -4.03
C ASP A 96 -11.71 10.92 -4.99
N PRO A 97 -11.95 9.69 -5.49
CA PRO A 97 -11.01 8.98 -6.36
C PRO A 97 -10.98 9.52 -7.79
N ASN A 98 -11.89 10.43 -8.17
CA ASN A 98 -11.94 11.05 -9.49
C ASN A 98 -11.41 12.49 -9.48
N ALA A 99 -10.95 12.99 -8.34
CA ALA A 99 -10.37 14.31 -8.26
C ALA A 99 -9.12 14.41 -9.14
N GLU A 100 -9.06 15.42 -10.00
CA GLU A 100 -7.90 15.68 -10.85
C GLU A 100 -6.71 16.20 -10.03
N PRO A 101 -5.56 15.50 -10.01
CA PRO A 101 -4.36 16.00 -9.36
C PRO A 101 -3.74 17.09 -10.22
N ARG A 102 -3.90 18.34 -9.79
CA ARG A 102 -3.28 19.48 -10.45
C ARG A 102 -1.91 19.72 -9.82
N PRO A 103 -0.82 19.72 -10.61
CA PRO A 103 0.50 20.06 -10.09
C PRO A 103 0.49 21.45 -9.48
N HIS A 104 1.24 21.63 -8.40
CA HIS A 104 1.43 22.96 -7.85
C HIS A 104 2.20 23.83 -8.88
N ARG A 105 1.64 24.97 -9.27
CA ARG A 105 2.36 26.01 -10.01
C ARG A 105 2.76 27.11 -9.03
N PRO A 106 4.06 27.25 -8.70
CA PRO A 106 4.51 28.39 -7.91
C PRO A 106 4.21 29.69 -8.66
N GLY A 107 3.41 30.58 -8.06
CA GLY A 107 3.14 31.93 -8.60
C GLY A 107 1.79 32.14 -9.29
N ALA A 108 0.81 31.24 -9.11
CA ALA A 108 -0.61 31.50 -9.42
C ALA A 108 -1.36 32.10 -8.23
#